data_AF-A0A7C5SWY3-F1
#
_entry.id   AF-A0A7C5SWY3-F1
#
_cell.length_a   1.000
_cell.length_b   1.000
_cell.length_c   1.000
_cell.angle_alpha   90.00
_cell.angle_beta   90.00
_cell.angle_gamma   90.00
#
_symmetry.space_group_name_H-M   'P 1'
#
loop_
_entity.id
_entity.type
_entity.pdbx_description
1 polymer ?
#
loop_
_entity_poly.entity_id
_entity_poly.type
_entity_poly.pdbx_seq_one_letter_code
_entity_poly.pdbx_strand_id
1 'polypeptide(L)'
;MTFSFSHPVLDILNNHYIVPYFVNLTAIDLLPYDPERVKRYIDWYLRHLNYPDMYGLTGTIYDYYITETSEVPAYTYDSADSYAATFLFLVFLYTEITDDYQLIRDNLQKLKDIAYVIAYLQDTDGLTKALPHLNLKYLVDNIESVCGLRAFSFLLRKLKDSDWNYYFMISHSVESSVMRNLVQGEQIAWAKLDDELFIANDSTVYPDIYAKAVLYAFVGKPITGEWLGKFDYFQKTAIKMVKMCRRYNRYWKTSSP
;
A
#
# COMPACT_ATOMS: atom_id res chain seq x y z
N MET A 1 4.97 30.86 -3.56
CA MET A 1 3.50 30.84 -3.41
C MET A 1 3.18 29.97 -2.22
N THR A 2 2.68 30.57 -1.15
CA THR A 2 2.22 29.87 0.06
C THR A 2 0.83 29.32 -0.22
N PHE A 3 0.75 28.05 -0.62
CA PHE A 3 -0.50 27.33 -0.59
C PHE A 3 -0.80 27.00 0.89
N SER A 4 -1.74 27.75 1.46
CA SER A 4 -2.40 27.40 2.72
C SER A 4 -3.68 26.70 2.32
N PHE A 5 -3.67 25.38 2.24
CA PHE A 5 -4.93 24.65 2.16
C PHE A 5 -5.30 24.26 3.59
N SER A 6 -6.53 24.54 4.01
CA SER A 6 -6.95 24.21 5.38
C SER A 6 -7.33 22.73 5.51
N HIS A 7 -7.44 22.05 4.36
CA HIS A 7 -7.90 20.68 4.24
C HIS A 7 -6.76 19.65 4.30
N PRO A 8 -6.81 18.63 5.19
CA PRO A 8 -5.73 17.65 5.40
C PRO A 8 -5.20 16.93 4.15
N VAL A 9 -6.06 16.75 3.14
CA VAL A 9 -5.71 16.07 1.88
C VAL A 9 -5.18 17.02 0.81
N LEU A 10 -5.82 18.17 0.60
CA LEU A 10 -5.40 19.16 -0.41
C LEU A 10 -4.02 19.73 -0.09
N ASP A 11 -3.70 19.76 1.21
CA ASP A 11 -2.39 20.07 1.78
C ASP A 11 -1.25 19.13 1.36
N ILE A 12 -1.59 17.90 0.95
CA ILE A 12 -0.64 16.86 0.51
C ILE A 12 -0.65 16.76 -1.01
N LEU A 13 -1.83 16.60 -1.60
CA LEU A 13 -2.04 16.61 -3.04
C LEU A 13 -2.97 17.75 -3.40
N ASN A 14 -2.44 18.80 -4.03
CA ASN A 14 -3.21 19.91 -4.56
C ASN A 14 -4.00 19.47 -5.81
N ASN A 15 -4.98 18.60 -5.61
CA ASN A 15 -5.87 18.02 -6.61
C ASN A 15 -7.27 17.90 -6.01
N HIS A 16 -8.29 18.27 -6.78
CA HIS A 16 -9.68 18.13 -6.34
C HIS A 16 -10.21 16.69 -6.46
N TYR A 17 -9.60 15.85 -7.31
CA TYR A 17 -9.87 14.42 -7.34
C TYR A 17 -8.80 13.68 -6.54
N ILE A 18 -9.24 13.05 -5.46
CA ILE A 18 -8.41 12.40 -4.46
C ILE A 18 -8.51 10.90 -4.65
N VAL A 19 -7.35 10.33 -4.93
CA VAL A 19 -7.10 8.89 -4.98
C VAL A 19 -6.24 8.55 -3.77
N PRO A 20 -6.79 7.92 -2.72
CA PRO A 20 -6.08 7.64 -1.47
C PRO A 20 -4.72 6.96 -1.65
N TYR A 21 -4.54 6.08 -2.64
CA TYR A 21 -3.23 5.51 -2.98
C TYR A 21 -2.15 6.57 -3.25
N PHE A 22 -2.44 7.56 -4.09
CA PHE A 22 -1.47 8.61 -4.40
C PHE A 22 -1.19 9.51 -3.19
N VAL A 23 -2.21 9.76 -2.35
CA VAL A 23 -2.03 10.55 -1.13
C VAL A 23 -1.17 9.75 -0.13
N ASN A 24 -1.38 8.45 0.03
CA ASN A 24 -0.56 7.58 0.87
C ASN A 24 0.92 7.63 0.46
N LEU A 25 1.22 7.49 -0.83
CA LEU A 25 2.59 7.57 -1.33
C LEU A 25 3.22 8.94 -1.06
N THR A 26 2.48 10.01 -1.33
CA THR A 26 2.96 11.38 -1.07
C THR A 26 3.18 11.61 0.42
N ALA A 27 2.29 11.13 1.27
CA ALA A 27 2.40 11.21 2.72
C ALA A 27 3.63 10.45 3.24
N ILE A 28 3.95 9.27 2.68
CA ILE A 28 5.18 8.53 3.00
C ILE A 28 6.43 9.36 2.71
N ASP A 29 6.45 10.08 1.58
CA ASP A 29 7.59 10.91 1.18
C ASP A 29 7.70 12.20 2.00
N LEU A 30 6.55 12.78 2.38
CA LEU A 30 6.44 13.99 3.19
C LEU A 30 6.78 13.77 4.67
N LEU A 31 6.49 12.58 5.20
CA LEU A 31 6.55 12.26 6.62
C LEU A 31 7.84 12.68 7.36
N PRO A 32 9.06 12.52 6.81
CA PRO A 32 10.29 12.97 7.47
C PRO A 32 10.38 14.50 7.67
N TYR A 33 9.58 15.27 6.94
CA TYR A 33 9.64 16.73 6.91
C TYR A 33 8.47 17.38 7.66
N ASP A 34 7.27 16.78 7.60
CA ASP A 34 6.06 17.35 8.22
C ASP A 34 5.14 16.23 8.77
N PRO A 35 5.54 15.59 9.89
CA PRO A 35 4.75 14.51 10.49
C PRO A 35 3.38 14.97 10.98
N GLU A 36 3.23 16.23 11.39
CA GLU A 36 1.93 16.77 11.82
C GLU A 36 0.94 16.86 10.67
N ARG A 37 1.37 17.26 9.47
CA ARG A 37 0.52 17.21 8.26
C ARG A 37 0.12 15.79 7.91
N VAL A 38 1.06 14.84 8.00
CA VAL A 38 0.77 13.43 7.76
C VAL A 38 -0.21 12.88 8.80
N LYS A 39 -0.10 13.27 10.08
CA LYS A 39 -1.07 12.89 11.12
C LYS A 39 -2.49 13.32 10.76
N ARG A 40 -2.68 14.58 10.34
CA ARG A 40 -4.00 15.08 9.92
C ARG A 40 -4.59 14.26 8.79
N TYR A 41 -3.76 13.79 7.85
CA TYR A 41 -4.21 12.90 6.78
C TYR A 41 -4.55 11.51 7.28
N ILE A 42 -3.76 10.92 8.18
CA ILE A 42 -4.08 9.63 8.81
C ILE A 42 -5.44 9.71 9.52
N ASP A 43 -5.67 10.77 10.31
CA ASP A 43 -6.95 11.01 10.98
C ASP A 43 -8.11 11.21 9.98
N TRP A 44 -7.85 11.87 8.85
CA TRP A 44 -8.81 12.01 7.77
C TRP A 44 -9.19 10.64 7.18
N TYR A 45 -8.20 9.83 6.80
CA TYR A 45 -8.42 8.49 6.22
C TYR A 45 -9.24 7.61 7.15
N LEU A 46 -8.89 7.57 8.44
CA LEU A 46 -9.58 6.75 9.45
C LEU A 46 -11.04 7.19 9.73
N ARG A 47 -11.39 8.45 9.44
CA ARG A 47 -12.78 8.95 9.51
C ARG A 47 -13.60 8.64 8.25
N HIS A 48 -12.94 8.35 7.13
CA HIS A 48 -13.56 8.14 5.82
C HIS A 48 -13.62 6.66 5.40
N LEU A 49 -13.27 5.75 6.31
CA LEU A 49 -13.42 4.33 6.09
C LEU A 49 -14.89 3.95 5.86
N ASN A 50 -15.10 3.03 4.92
CA ASN A 50 -16.40 2.49 4.58
C ASN A 50 -16.79 1.33 5.52
N TYR A 51 -18.03 1.36 5.99
CA TYR A 51 -18.60 0.39 6.94
C TYR A 51 -20.09 0.13 6.64
N PRO A 52 -20.46 -0.67 5.61
CA PRO A 52 -19.62 -1.24 4.55
C PRO A 52 -19.52 -0.32 3.31
N ASP A 53 -18.72 -0.72 2.33
CA ASP A 53 -18.71 -0.15 0.98
C ASP A 53 -19.81 -0.76 0.08
N MET A 54 -19.87 -0.30 -1.17
CA MET A 54 -20.87 -0.72 -2.16
C MET A 54 -20.75 -2.19 -2.58
N TYR A 55 -19.61 -2.83 -2.28
CA TYR A 55 -19.36 -4.25 -2.52
C TYR A 55 -19.49 -5.07 -1.23
N GLY A 56 -19.89 -4.46 -0.11
CA GLY A 56 -20.08 -5.11 1.18
C GLY A 56 -18.79 -5.27 2.00
N LEU A 57 -17.66 -4.71 1.57
CA LEU A 57 -16.41 -4.77 2.32
C LEU A 57 -16.37 -3.69 3.39
N THR A 58 -15.65 -3.96 4.47
CA THR A 58 -15.46 -3.04 5.59
C THR A 58 -13.98 -2.69 5.70
N GLY A 59 -13.67 -1.43 6.04
CA GLY A 59 -12.28 -0.96 6.17
C GLY A 59 -11.65 -0.52 4.84
N THR A 60 -12.44 -0.41 3.77
CA THR A 60 -12.02 0.23 2.51
C THR A 60 -12.21 1.74 2.57
N ILE A 61 -11.74 2.47 1.56
CA ILE A 61 -11.99 3.91 1.39
C ILE A 61 -12.26 4.15 -0.11
N TYR A 62 -13.16 5.08 -0.43
CA TYR A 62 -13.38 5.51 -1.81
C TYR A 62 -12.38 6.58 -2.26
N ASP A 63 -12.34 6.81 -3.56
CA ASP A 63 -11.91 8.07 -4.13
C ASP A 63 -12.89 9.18 -3.75
N TYR A 64 -12.40 10.43 -3.71
CA TYR A 64 -13.17 11.59 -3.31
C TYR A 64 -13.00 12.77 -4.26
N TYR A 65 -14.07 13.53 -4.47
CA TYR A 65 -13.97 14.91 -4.93
C TYR A 65 -13.93 15.83 -3.70
N ILE A 66 -12.81 16.53 -3.52
CA ILE A 66 -12.56 17.39 -2.36
C ILE A 66 -12.42 18.86 -2.78
N THR A 67 -13.10 19.72 -2.04
CA THR A 67 -12.87 21.17 -2.00
C THR A 67 -12.56 21.59 -0.57
N GLU A 68 -12.24 22.86 -0.33
CA GLU A 68 -12.01 23.38 1.04
C GLU A 68 -13.24 23.21 1.97
N THR A 69 -14.44 23.03 1.42
CA THR A 69 -15.70 22.99 2.19
C THR A 69 -16.53 21.73 1.97
N SER A 70 -16.07 20.79 1.14
CA SER A 70 -16.85 19.60 0.78
C SER A 70 -15.95 18.42 0.48
N GLU A 71 -16.38 17.24 0.96
CA GLU A 71 -15.80 15.94 0.69
C GLU A 71 -16.92 15.05 0.11
N VAL A 72 -16.85 14.69 -1.17
CA VAL A 72 -17.88 13.88 -1.84
C VAL A 72 -17.26 12.56 -2.30
N PRO A 73 -17.69 11.39 -1.79
CA PRO A 73 -17.19 10.12 -2.25
C PRO A 73 -17.60 9.88 -3.70
N ALA A 74 -16.66 9.42 -4.52
CA ALA A 74 -16.91 9.01 -5.89
C ALA A 74 -17.55 7.61 -5.99
N TYR A 75 -17.69 6.91 -4.85
CA TYR A 75 -18.18 5.54 -4.75
C TYR A 75 -17.43 4.58 -5.68
N THR A 76 -16.11 4.74 -5.74
CA THR A 76 -15.21 3.87 -6.50
C THR A 76 -13.83 3.89 -5.87
N TYR A 77 -13.03 2.88 -6.20
CA TYR A 77 -11.59 2.78 -5.98
C TYR A 77 -11.04 1.88 -7.08
N ASP A 78 -9.77 2.05 -7.47
CA ASP A 78 -9.13 1.21 -8.49
C ASP A 78 -8.48 -0.05 -7.90
N SER A 79 -8.02 0.01 -6.65
CA SER A 79 -7.38 -1.12 -5.96
C SER A 79 -7.56 -1.06 -4.43
N ALA A 80 -8.48 -1.86 -3.89
CA ALA A 80 -8.76 -1.89 -2.46
C ALA A 80 -7.59 -2.43 -1.63
N ASP A 81 -6.87 -3.44 -2.14
CA ASP A 81 -5.73 -4.04 -1.43
C ASP A 81 -4.53 -3.08 -1.40
N SER A 82 -4.18 -2.43 -2.51
CA SER A 82 -3.09 -1.46 -2.55
C SER A 82 -3.37 -0.21 -1.69
N TYR A 83 -4.63 0.26 -1.64
CA TYR A 83 -5.01 1.40 -0.79
C TYR A 83 -4.80 1.07 0.68
N ALA A 84 -5.26 -0.10 1.10
CA ALA A 84 -5.05 -0.61 2.45
C ALA A 84 -3.56 -0.80 2.75
N ALA A 85 -2.82 -1.40 1.82
CA ALA A 85 -1.42 -1.75 2.02
C ALA A 85 -0.51 -0.53 2.18
N THR A 86 -0.65 0.44 1.28
CA THR A 86 0.12 1.69 1.34
C THR A 86 -0.24 2.52 2.57
N PHE A 87 -1.51 2.51 3.01
CA PHE A 87 -1.93 3.18 4.24
C PHE A 87 -1.34 2.52 5.49
N LEU A 88 -1.39 1.19 5.60
CA LEU A 88 -0.80 0.46 6.72
C LEU A 88 0.72 0.68 6.81
N PHE A 89 1.39 0.77 5.67
CA PHE A 89 2.82 1.09 5.64
C PHE A 89 3.09 2.54 6.09
N LEU A 90 2.27 3.50 5.66
CA LEU A 90 2.33 4.89 6.12
C LEU A 90 2.16 4.99 7.63
N VAL A 91 1.13 4.35 8.18
CA VAL A 91 0.83 4.36 9.63
C VAL A 91 2.00 3.77 10.43
N PHE A 92 2.57 2.65 9.96
CA PHE A 92 3.77 2.08 10.56
C PHE A 92 4.94 3.06 10.56
N LEU A 93 5.27 3.67 9.41
CA LEU A 93 6.37 4.64 9.35
C LEU A 93 6.11 5.86 10.23
N TYR A 94 4.88 6.35 10.27
CA TYR A 94 4.48 7.44 11.14
C TYR A 94 4.82 7.11 12.59
N THR A 95 4.37 5.95 13.09
CA THR A 95 4.67 5.51 14.45
C THR A 95 6.17 5.31 14.71
N GLU A 96 6.94 4.78 13.76
CA GLU A 96 8.40 4.65 13.95
C GLU A 96 9.12 6.00 14.04
N ILE A 97 8.58 7.05 13.42
CA ILE A 97 9.20 8.39 13.41
C ILE A 97 8.76 9.23 14.60
N THR A 98 7.50 9.11 15.04
CA THR A 98 6.91 9.97 16.07
C THR A 98 6.78 9.32 17.44
N ASP A 99 6.93 8.01 17.54
CA ASP A 99 6.60 7.20 18.72
C ASP A 99 5.14 7.37 19.21
N ASP A 100 4.23 7.84 18.34
CA ASP A 100 2.81 7.99 18.66
C ASP A 100 2.07 6.64 18.58
N TYR A 101 2.37 5.75 19.52
CA TYR A 101 1.66 4.48 19.68
C TYR A 101 0.24 4.68 20.21
N GLN A 102 -0.10 5.84 20.78
CA GLN A 102 -1.44 6.10 21.30
C GLN A 102 -2.44 6.20 20.16
N LEU A 103 -2.09 6.91 19.07
CA LEU A 103 -2.90 6.97 17.85
C LEU A 103 -3.25 5.57 17.31
N ILE A 104 -2.30 4.62 17.39
CA ILE A 104 -2.51 3.24 16.97
C ILE A 104 -3.44 2.50 17.92
N ARG A 105 -3.28 2.65 19.23
CA ARG A 105 -4.16 2.00 20.23
C ARG A 105 -5.60 2.49 20.09
N ASP A 106 -5.79 3.78 19.90
CA ASP A 106 -7.12 4.40 19.78
C ASP A 106 -7.85 3.97 18.51
N ASN A 107 -7.10 3.61 17.46
CA ASN A 107 -7.66 3.22 16.15
C ASN A 107 -7.39 1.74 15.80
N LEU A 108 -6.99 0.91 16.76
CA LEU A 108 -6.48 -0.43 16.51
C LEU A 108 -7.47 -1.31 15.73
N GLN A 109 -8.75 -1.26 16.10
CA GLN A 109 -9.77 -2.04 15.40
C GLN A 109 -9.91 -1.60 13.93
N LYS A 110 -9.94 -0.29 13.65
CA LYS A 110 -10.00 0.23 12.28
C LYS A 110 -8.80 -0.22 11.46
N LEU A 111 -7.61 -0.19 12.03
CA LEU A 111 -6.39 -0.66 11.36
C LEU A 111 -6.43 -2.16 11.08
N LYS A 112 -7.01 -2.97 11.99
CA LYS A 112 -7.26 -4.40 11.76
C LYS A 112 -8.27 -4.62 10.64
N ASP A 113 -9.32 -3.81 10.56
CA ASP A 113 -10.32 -3.88 9.48
C ASP A 113 -9.67 -3.58 8.13
N ILE A 114 -8.82 -2.54 8.04
CA ILE A 114 -8.04 -2.21 6.83
C ILE A 114 -7.12 -3.38 6.44
N ALA A 115 -6.39 -3.97 7.40
CA ALA A 115 -5.53 -5.11 7.12
C ALA A 115 -6.33 -6.37 6.73
N TYR A 116 -7.55 -6.50 7.23
CA TYR A 116 -8.46 -7.60 6.86
C TYR A 116 -8.95 -7.47 5.42
N VAL A 117 -9.08 -6.27 4.84
CA VAL A 117 -9.39 -6.09 3.41
C VAL A 117 -8.41 -6.88 2.53
N ILE A 118 -7.11 -6.76 2.80
CA ILE A 118 -6.07 -7.48 2.04
C ILE A 118 -6.22 -9.00 2.22
N ALA A 119 -6.47 -9.46 3.46
CA ALA A 119 -6.67 -10.87 3.74
C ALA A 119 -7.94 -11.44 3.07
N TYR A 120 -9.02 -10.66 3.03
CA TYR A 120 -10.27 -11.03 2.38
C TYR A 120 -10.14 -11.11 0.86
N LEU A 121 -9.37 -10.20 0.26
CA LEU A 121 -9.10 -10.18 -1.18
C LEU A 121 -8.09 -11.24 -1.63
N GLN A 122 -7.48 -12.00 -0.70
CA GLN A 122 -6.63 -13.11 -1.05
C GLN A 122 -7.45 -14.23 -1.72
N ASP A 123 -7.08 -14.56 -2.95
CA ASP A 123 -7.73 -15.58 -3.76
C ASP A 123 -7.14 -16.98 -3.51
N THR A 124 -7.73 -18.00 -4.13
CA THR A 124 -7.34 -19.40 -3.94
C THR A 124 -5.92 -19.73 -4.43
N ASP A 125 -5.34 -18.92 -5.33
CA ASP A 125 -3.93 -19.06 -5.75
C ASP A 125 -2.95 -18.31 -4.83
N GLY A 126 -3.47 -17.68 -3.78
CA GLY A 126 -2.76 -16.95 -2.73
C GLY A 126 -2.35 -15.52 -3.09
N LEU A 127 -2.66 -15.05 -4.31
CA LEU A 127 -2.53 -13.64 -4.70
C LEU A 127 -3.74 -12.82 -4.20
N THR A 128 -3.56 -11.53 -4.03
CA THR A 128 -4.64 -10.57 -3.72
C THR A 128 -5.24 -9.98 -4.99
N LYS A 129 -6.57 -9.90 -5.03
CA LYS A 129 -7.32 -9.20 -6.08
C LYS A 129 -7.32 -7.70 -5.81
N ALA A 130 -7.23 -6.90 -6.87
CA ALA A 130 -7.38 -5.45 -6.76
C ALA A 130 -8.81 -5.05 -6.35
N LEU A 131 -9.81 -5.77 -6.85
CA LEU A 131 -11.23 -5.52 -6.60
C LEU A 131 -11.95 -6.81 -6.19
N PRO A 132 -12.97 -6.74 -5.32
CA PRO A 132 -13.68 -7.94 -4.83
C PRO A 132 -14.45 -8.69 -5.92
N HIS A 133 -14.83 -8.01 -7.00
CA HIS A 133 -15.67 -8.56 -8.08
C HIS A 133 -14.88 -8.86 -9.37
N LEU A 134 -13.55 -8.66 -9.37
CA LEU A 134 -12.71 -8.88 -10.54
C LEU A 134 -11.48 -9.72 -10.15
N ASN A 135 -11.25 -10.82 -10.87
CA ASN A 135 -10.11 -11.72 -10.62
C ASN A 135 -8.78 -11.18 -11.19
N LEU A 136 -8.61 -9.86 -11.20
CA LEU A 136 -7.41 -9.17 -11.67
C LEU A 136 -6.46 -8.93 -10.50
N LYS A 137 -5.22 -9.40 -10.66
CA LYS A 137 -4.19 -9.39 -9.62
C LYS A 137 -2.92 -8.78 -10.20
N TYR A 138 -2.53 -7.61 -9.70
CA TYR A 138 -1.31 -6.93 -10.16
C TYR A 138 -0.10 -7.34 -9.32
N LEU A 139 1.07 -7.46 -9.97
CA LEU A 139 2.32 -7.75 -9.28
C LEU A 139 2.67 -6.66 -8.26
N VAL A 140 2.44 -5.40 -8.63
CA VAL A 140 2.76 -4.24 -7.77
C VAL A 140 1.88 -4.27 -6.54
N ASP A 141 0.56 -4.31 -6.70
CA ASP A 141 -0.41 -4.36 -5.60
C ASP A 141 -0.13 -5.50 -4.62
N ASN A 142 0.20 -6.69 -5.13
CA ASN A 142 0.53 -7.84 -4.29
C ASN A 142 1.83 -7.62 -3.50
N ILE A 143 2.86 -7.00 -4.09
CA ILE A 143 4.10 -6.65 -3.38
C ILE A 143 3.83 -5.58 -2.31
N GLU A 144 2.98 -4.61 -2.62
CA GLU A 144 2.56 -3.59 -1.67
C GLU A 144 1.79 -4.20 -0.51
N SER A 145 0.84 -5.11 -0.79
CA SER A 145 0.13 -5.93 0.21
C SER A 145 1.06 -6.66 1.15
N VAL A 146 2.13 -7.27 0.64
CA VAL A 146 3.18 -7.87 1.48
C VAL A 146 3.82 -6.82 2.40
N CYS A 147 4.15 -5.64 1.87
CA CYS A 147 4.79 -4.58 2.64
C CYS A 147 3.88 -3.99 3.72
N GLY A 148 2.62 -3.68 3.39
CA GLY A 148 1.63 -3.16 4.34
C GLY A 148 1.33 -4.16 5.46
N LEU A 149 1.08 -5.42 5.12
CA LEU A 149 0.80 -6.47 6.12
C LEU A 149 1.99 -6.74 7.04
N ARG A 150 3.24 -6.74 6.52
CA ARG A 150 4.44 -6.91 7.35
C ARG A 150 4.67 -5.74 8.30
N ALA A 151 4.49 -4.52 7.79
CA ALA A 151 4.58 -3.31 8.58
C ALA A 151 3.55 -3.31 9.72
N PHE A 152 2.29 -3.65 9.41
CA PHE A 152 1.25 -3.74 10.42
C PHE A 152 1.49 -4.88 11.42
N SER A 153 1.90 -6.06 10.95
CA SER A 153 2.28 -7.18 11.83
C SER A 153 3.38 -6.79 12.82
N PHE A 154 4.39 -6.04 12.37
CA PHE A 154 5.44 -5.55 13.26
C PHE A 154 4.92 -4.57 14.31
N LEU A 155 4.03 -3.67 13.91
CA LEU A 155 3.38 -2.74 14.82
C LEU A 155 2.56 -3.49 15.88
N LEU A 156 1.76 -4.48 15.48
CA LEU A 156 1.00 -5.35 16.40
C LEU A 156 1.92 -6.11 17.36
N ARG A 157 3.05 -6.63 16.87
CA ARG A 157 4.04 -7.32 17.72
C ARG A 157 4.63 -6.40 18.78
N LYS A 158 4.95 -5.14 18.44
CA LYS A 158 5.41 -4.12 19.40
C LYS A 158 4.34 -3.80 20.45
N LEU A 159 3.07 -3.77 20.04
CA LEU A 159 1.93 -3.56 20.92
C LEU A 159 1.57 -4.80 21.76
N LYS A 160 2.21 -5.94 21.52
CA LYS A 160 1.87 -7.27 22.09
C LYS A 160 0.44 -7.71 21.75
N ASP A 161 -0.09 -7.27 20.63
CA ASP A 161 -1.39 -7.71 20.12
C ASP A 161 -1.26 -9.11 19.51
N SER A 162 -2.20 -10.01 19.80
CA SER A 162 -2.14 -11.42 19.40
C SER A 162 -2.22 -11.66 17.90
N ASP A 163 -2.79 -10.73 17.14
CA ASP A 163 -3.06 -10.92 15.71
C ASP A 163 -1.83 -10.67 14.83
N TRP A 164 -0.70 -10.26 15.44
CA TRP A 164 0.55 -10.01 14.72
C TRP A 164 0.93 -11.17 13.80
N ASN A 165 0.79 -12.42 14.28
CA ASN A 165 1.19 -13.61 13.54
C ASN A 165 0.22 -13.92 12.40
N TYR A 166 -1.06 -13.61 12.55
CA TYR A 166 -2.06 -13.79 11.48
C TYR A 166 -1.66 -12.99 10.24
N TYR A 167 -1.47 -11.67 10.38
CA TYR A 167 -1.10 -10.82 9.26
C TYR A 167 0.31 -11.12 8.72
N PHE A 168 1.23 -11.58 9.58
CA PHE A 168 2.53 -12.07 9.12
C PHE A 168 2.38 -13.27 8.16
N MET A 169 1.58 -14.25 8.54
CA MET A 169 1.33 -15.46 7.74
C MET A 169 0.64 -15.14 6.40
N ILE A 170 -0.34 -14.22 6.40
CA ILE A 170 -0.96 -13.75 5.14
C ILE A 170 0.11 -13.10 4.25
N SER A 171 0.94 -12.20 4.79
CA SER A 171 2.01 -11.56 4.01
C SER A 171 2.99 -12.56 3.39
N HIS A 172 3.31 -13.63 4.12
CA HIS A 172 4.21 -14.68 3.62
C HIS A 172 3.53 -15.55 2.54
N SER A 173 2.24 -15.82 2.69
CA SER A 173 1.43 -16.50 1.67
C SER A 173 1.40 -15.69 0.37
N VAL A 174 1.13 -14.38 0.45
CA VAL A 174 1.11 -13.48 -0.72
C VAL A 174 2.49 -13.40 -1.38
N GLU A 175 3.57 -13.18 -0.61
CA GLU A 175 4.93 -13.15 -1.15
C GLU A 175 5.27 -14.45 -1.91
N SER A 176 4.97 -15.59 -1.30
CA SER A 176 5.23 -16.89 -1.93
C SER A 176 4.39 -17.06 -3.20
N SER A 177 3.16 -16.55 -3.22
CA SER A 177 2.26 -16.62 -4.37
C SER A 177 2.69 -15.70 -5.51
N VAL A 178 3.22 -14.51 -5.21
CA VAL A 178 3.86 -13.64 -6.23
C VAL A 178 4.98 -14.39 -6.93
N MET A 179 5.89 -15.00 -6.15
CA MET A 179 7.04 -15.70 -6.71
C MET A 179 6.65 -16.97 -7.48
N ARG A 180 5.56 -17.64 -7.11
CA ARG A 180 5.08 -18.84 -7.81
C ARG A 180 4.27 -18.52 -9.07
N ASN A 181 3.42 -17.51 -9.02
CA ASN A 181 2.41 -17.28 -10.06
C ASN A 181 2.82 -16.19 -11.06
N LEU A 182 3.58 -15.17 -10.63
CA LEU A 182 3.90 -13.99 -11.45
C LEU A 182 5.38 -13.92 -11.85
N VAL A 183 6.21 -14.85 -11.38
CA VAL A 183 7.65 -14.90 -11.69
C VAL A 183 8.03 -16.31 -12.13
N GLN A 184 8.47 -16.47 -13.38
CA GLN A 184 8.86 -17.75 -13.96
C GLN A 184 10.25 -17.63 -14.60
N GLY A 185 11.29 -17.94 -13.83
CA GLY A 185 12.68 -17.72 -14.25
C GLY A 185 12.96 -16.24 -14.47
N GLU A 186 13.21 -15.84 -15.72
CA GLU A 186 13.40 -14.44 -16.12
C GLU A 186 12.11 -13.76 -16.58
N GLN A 187 11.04 -14.52 -16.81
CA GLN A 187 9.74 -13.96 -17.19
C GLN A 187 9.03 -13.42 -15.95
N ILE A 188 8.56 -12.18 -16.05
CA ILE A 188 7.83 -11.48 -14.99
C ILE A 188 6.49 -11.07 -15.58
N ALA A 189 5.39 -11.50 -14.96
CA ALA A 189 4.06 -11.03 -15.29
C ALA A 189 3.74 -9.77 -14.47
N TRP A 190 3.24 -8.71 -15.12
CA TRP A 190 2.79 -7.52 -14.40
C TRP A 190 1.37 -7.70 -13.82
N ALA A 191 0.57 -8.62 -14.37
CA ALA A 191 -0.72 -9.02 -13.81
C ALA A 191 -1.11 -10.45 -14.19
N LYS A 192 -2.14 -10.94 -13.50
CA LYS A 192 -2.90 -12.15 -13.81
C LYS A 192 -4.40 -11.83 -13.81
N LEU A 193 -5.12 -12.20 -14.86
CA LEU A 193 -6.59 -12.15 -14.94
C LEU A 193 -7.11 -13.57 -15.11
N ASP A 194 -7.87 -14.05 -14.13
CA ASP A 194 -8.25 -15.47 -14.06
C ASP A 194 -6.99 -16.36 -14.13
N ASP A 195 -6.80 -17.12 -15.22
CA ASP A 195 -5.61 -17.95 -15.46
C ASP A 195 -4.61 -17.35 -16.48
N GLU A 196 -4.93 -16.20 -17.09
CA GLU A 196 -4.09 -15.54 -18.08
C GLU A 196 -3.01 -14.67 -17.40
N LEU A 197 -1.77 -14.80 -17.86
CA LEU A 197 -0.62 -14.00 -17.41
C LEU A 197 -0.27 -12.92 -18.42
N PHE A 198 -0.16 -11.68 -17.93
CA PHE A 198 0.29 -10.54 -18.74
C PHE A 198 1.79 -10.32 -18.54
N ILE A 199 2.60 -10.80 -19.47
CA ILE A 199 4.06 -10.78 -19.38
C ILE A 199 4.62 -9.38 -19.66
N ALA A 200 5.52 -8.91 -18.79
CA ALA A 200 6.17 -7.61 -18.88
C ALA A 200 7.28 -7.57 -19.93
N ASN A 201 7.13 -6.69 -20.91
CA ASN A 201 8.13 -6.37 -21.93
C ASN A 201 9.09 -5.24 -21.49
N ASP A 202 10.09 -4.94 -22.32
CA ASP A 202 11.13 -3.92 -22.03
C ASP A 202 10.93 -2.58 -22.76
N SER A 203 9.82 -2.42 -23.48
CA SER A 203 9.49 -1.23 -24.28
C SER A 203 8.43 -0.35 -23.63
N THR A 204 7.50 -0.95 -22.89
CA THR A 204 6.38 -0.25 -22.23
C THR A 204 6.77 0.18 -20.81
N VAL A 205 6.68 1.47 -20.50
CA VAL A 205 7.03 1.97 -19.15
C VAL A 205 6.05 1.46 -18.09
N TYR A 206 4.75 1.71 -18.30
CA TYR A 206 3.68 1.23 -17.43
C TYR A 206 2.70 0.37 -18.25
N PRO A 207 2.36 -0.84 -17.77
CA PRO A 207 2.73 -1.42 -16.46
C PRO A 207 4.08 -2.15 -16.41
N ASP A 208 4.68 -2.46 -17.56
CA ASP A 208 5.70 -3.52 -17.69
C ASP A 208 7.04 -3.24 -16.98
N ILE A 209 7.79 -2.23 -17.43
CA ILE A 209 9.10 -1.89 -16.85
C ILE A 209 8.95 -1.50 -15.38
N TYR A 210 7.84 -0.83 -15.04
CA TYR A 210 7.50 -0.48 -13.66
C TYR A 210 7.34 -1.72 -12.77
N ALA A 211 6.55 -2.72 -13.18
CA ALA A 211 6.39 -3.97 -12.45
C ALA A 211 7.74 -4.69 -12.24
N LYS A 212 8.59 -4.73 -13.28
CA LYS A 212 9.96 -5.29 -13.17
C LYS A 212 10.80 -4.53 -12.14
N ALA A 213 10.74 -3.20 -12.16
CA ALA A 213 11.48 -2.35 -11.22
C ALA A 213 11.01 -2.53 -9.76
N VAL A 214 9.69 -2.66 -9.54
CA VAL A 214 9.11 -2.94 -8.22
C VAL A 214 9.55 -4.32 -7.72
N LEU A 215 9.49 -5.36 -8.57
CA LEU A 215 10.00 -6.69 -8.21
C LEU A 215 11.49 -6.62 -7.86
N TYR A 216 12.30 -5.93 -8.67
CA TYR A 216 13.73 -5.80 -8.44
C TYR A 216 14.03 -5.08 -7.13
N ALA A 217 13.29 -4.00 -6.82
CA ALA A 217 13.35 -3.34 -5.52
C ALA A 217 13.04 -4.31 -4.38
N PHE A 218 11.99 -5.13 -4.54
CA PHE A 218 11.51 -6.08 -3.54
C PHE A 218 12.55 -7.18 -3.25
N VAL A 219 13.10 -7.80 -4.30
CA VAL A 219 14.06 -8.91 -4.16
C VAL A 219 15.53 -8.46 -4.00
N GLY A 220 15.81 -7.16 -4.07
CA GLY A 220 17.16 -6.64 -3.87
C GLY A 220 18.05 -6.61 -5.10
N LYS A 221 17.48 -6.73 -6.30
CA LYS A 221 18.19 -6.52 -7.56
C LYS A 221 18.34 -5.02 -7.87
N PRO A 222 19.43 -4.61 -8.54
CA PRO A 222 19.60 -3.22 -8.98
C PRO A 222 18.56 -2.85 -10.04
N ILE A 223 18.08 -1.60 -9.99
CA ILE A 223 17.24 -0.99 -11.02
C ILE A 223 18.13 -0.08 -11.84
N THR A 224 18.07 -0.16 -13.16
CA THR A 224 18.92 0.65 -14.04
C THR A 224 18.56 2.14 -13.93
N GLY A 225 19.55 3.01 -14.07
CA GLY A 225 19.33 4.46 -14.08
C GLY A 225 18.43 4.92 -15.24
N GLU A 226 18.49 4.22 -16.37
CA GLU A 226 17.63 4.47 -17.53
C GLU A 226 16.15 4.28 -17.18
N TRP A 227 15.79 3.18 -16.50
CA TRP A 227 14.40 2.94 -16.08
C TRP A 227 13.93 3.99 -15.09
N LEU A 228 14.77 4.32 -14.10
CA LEU A 228 14.45 5.36 -13.11
C LEU A 228 14.20 6.73 -13.74
N GLY A 229 14.86 7.04 -14.86
CA GLY A 229 14.63 8.27 -15.62
C GLY A 229 13.24 8.35 -16.25
N LYS A 230 12.60 7.20 -16.54
CA LYS A 230 11.28 7.12 -17.20
C LYS A 230 10.10 7.18 -16.23
N PHE A 231 10.33 6.90 -14.96
CA PHE A 231 9.25 6.82 -13.97
C PHE A 231 8.78 8.19 -13.49
N ASP A 232 7.48 8.32 -13.29
CA ASP A 232 6.88 9.48 -12.64
C ASP A 232 7.20 9.52 -11.14
N TYR A 233 6.68 10.53 -10.46
CA TYR A 233 6.86 10.70 -9.02
C TYR A 233 6.30 9.52 -8.21
N PHE A 234 5.06 9.09 -8.48
CA PHE A 234 4.39 8.05 -7.70
C PHE A 234 5.07 6.70 -7.86
N GLN A 235 5.46 6.34 -9.09
CA GLN A 235 6.22 5.12 -9.38
C GLN A 235 7.55 5.08 -8.63
N LYS A 236 8.28 6.21 -8.59
CA LYS A 236 9.54 6.33 -7.82
C LYS A 236 9.28 6.19 -6.32
N THR A 237 8.21 6.78 -5.81
CA THR A 237 7.85 6.73 -4.39
C THR A 237 7.40 5.33 -3.96
N ALA A 238 6.62 4.61 -4.76
CA ALA A 238 6.29 3.20 -4.53
C ALA A 238 7.56 2.32 -4.51
N ILE A 239 8.48 2.50 -5.46
CA ILE A 239 9.77 1.80 -5.46
C ILE A 239 10.59 2.12 -4.19
N LYS A 240 10.56 3.37 -3.71
CA LYS A 240 11.21 3.79 -2.45
C LYS A 240 10.57 3.09 -1.25
N MET A 241 9.24 3.05 -1.19
CA MET A 241 8.47 2.32 -0.17
C MET A 241 8.87 0.84 -0.12
N VAL A 242 8.90 0.17 -1.27
CA VAL A 242 9.29 -1.25 -1.39
C VAL A 242 10.74 -1.48 -0.94
N LYS A 243 11.66 -0.56 -1.27
CA LYS A 243 13.04 -0.61 -0.76
C LYS A 243 13.10 -0.45 0.76
N MET A 244 12.27 0.39 1.36
CA MET A 244 12.17 0.56 2.83
C MET A 244 11.62 -0.71 3.48
N CYS A 245 10.51 -1.25 2.95
CA CYS A 245 9.92 -2.52 3.36
C CYS A 245 10.96 -3.65 3.41
N ARG A 246 11.79 -3.81 2.36
CA ARG A 246 12.89 -4.78 2.35
C ARG A 246 13.93 -4.55 3.46
N ARG A 247 14.20 -3.30 3.83
CA ARG A 247 15.11 -2.98 4.95
C ARG A 247 14.50 -3.40 6.28
N TYR A 248 13.23 -3.06 6.54
CA TYR A 248 12.52 -3.46 7.76
C TYR A 248 12.41 -4.99 7.90
N ASN A 249 12.19 -5.72 6.81
CA ASN A 249 12.14 -7.19 6.82
C ASN A 249 13.48 -7.85 7.17
N ARG A 250 14.63 -7.18 6.95
CA ARG A 250 15.93 -7.72 7.36
C ARG A 250 16.09 -7.71 8.88
N TYR A 251 15.55 -6.69 9.56
CA TYR A 251 15.57 -6.64 11.02
C TYR A 251 14.73 -7.77 11.63
N TRP A 252 13.64 -8.21 10.99
CA TRP A 252 12.88 -9.40 11.41
C TRP A 252 13.72 -10.68 11.46
N LYS A 253 14.59 -10.90 10.46
CA LYS A 253 15.42 -12.12 10.37
C LYS A 253 16.57 -12.13 11.37
N THR A 254 17.01 -10.96 11.83
CA THR A 254 18.14 -10.83 12.78
C THR A 254 17.71 -10.66 14.23
N SER A 255 16.42 -10.37 14.49
CA SER A 255 15.88 -10.04 15.82
C SER A 255 14.91 -11.10 16.36
N SER A 256 15.06 -12.35 15.92
CA SER A 256 14.44 -13.48 16.63
C SER A 256 15.33 -13.83 17.82
N PRO A 257 14.77 -13.99 19.04
CA PRO A 257 15.50 -14.62 20.14
C PRO A 257 15.88 -16.06 19.81
#